data_AF-A0A7S3BY61-F1
#
_entry.id   AF-A0A7S3BY61-F1
#
_cell.length_a   1.000
_cell.length_b   1.000
_cell.length_c   1.000
_cell.angle_alpha   90.00
_cell.angle_beta   90.00
_cell.angle_gamma   90.00
#
_symmetry.space_group_name_H-M   'P 1'
#
loop_
_entity.id
_entity.type
_entity.pdbx_description
1 polymer ?
#
loop_
_entity_poly.entity_id
_entity_poly.type
_entity_poly.pdbx_seq_one_letter_code
_entity_poly.pdbx_strand_id
1 'polypeptide(L)'
;DALDGQDPPALEPFNPIVNAEQLAVVEVFLKSKTGDVSPRPVCLFGPPGTGKSVTVVEAVRQTLAGDPAAKILVCAPSNFAADLLASQLAADPSGQGNRLSGGYLVRINAANRSVESVKADVLPFCFTHTHKEGSEDSFDESAAVRAALDASCGIIVATCGAATLLARRMAGKKADRRISHVCIDEAGQALFPEALAPWVAAMAASPSQAMLGLSDPEPLMLLAGDPRQLGPNVH
;
A
#
# COMPACT_ATOMS: atom_id res chain seq x y z
N ASP A 1 19.42 -6.83 -40.17
CA ASP A 1 20.01 -7.43 -38.97
C ASP A 1 19.06 -7.31 -37.80
N ALA A 2 19.02 -8.40 -37.05
CA ALA A 2 17.92 -8.83 -36.19
C ALA A 2 17.48 -7.77 -35.18
N LEU A 3 16.15 -7.62 -35.08
CA LEU A 3 15.51 -7.30 -33.81
C LEU A 3 15.82 -8.48 -32.89
N ASP A 4 16.93 -8.38 -32.17
CA ASP A 4 17.21 -9.28 -31.05
C ASP A 4 16.07 -9.10 -30.05
N GLY A 5 15.11 -10.02 -30.12
CA GLY A 5 14.07 -10.24 -29.12
C GLY A 5 14.70 -10.80 -27.86
N GLN A 6 15.55 -10.01 -27.21
CA GLN A 6 15.84 -10.27 -25.81
C GLN A 6 14.57 -9.93 -25.05
N ASP A 7 13.90 -10.97 -24.56
CA ASP A 7 12.94 -10.81 -23.48
C ASP A 7 13.59 -9.92 -22.41
N PRO A 8 12.87 -8.92 -21.86
CA PRO A 8 13.41 -8.13 -20.76
C PRO A 8 13.92 -9.07 -19.67
N PRO A 9 15.03 -8.73 -18.99
CA PRO A 9 15.58 -9.58 -17.94
C PRO A 9 14.48 -9.96 -16.96
N ALA A 10 14.41 -11.25 -16.64
CA ALA A 10 13.40 -11.78 -15.73
C ALA A 10 13.45 -11.02 -14.39
N LEU A 11 12.29 -10.70 -13.84
CA LEU A 11 12.19 -9.97 -12.59
C LEU A 11 12.82 -10.80 -11.46
N GLU A 12 13.90 -10.33 -10.84
CA GLU A 12 14.49 -11.04 -9.70
C GLU A 12 13.76 -10.67 -8.40
N PRO A 13 13.29 -11.66 -7.61
CA PRO A 13 12.54 -11.36 -6.40
C PRO A 13 13.45 -10.79 -5.30
N PHE A 14 12.96 -9.76 -4.60
CA PHE A 14 13.63 -9.23 -3.40
C PHE A 14 13.61 -10.22 -2.25
N ASN A 15 12.49 -10.94 -2.11
CA ASN A 15 12.34 -12.00 -1.13
C ASN A 15 12.57 -13.38 -1.80
N PRO A 16 13.61 -14.14 -1.43
CA PRO A 16 13.96 -15.40 -2.10
C PRO A 16 12.90 -16.51 -1.93
N ILE A 17 11.93 -16.34 -1.03
CA ILE A 17 10.82 -17.30 -0.87
C ILE A 17 9.71 -17.12 -1.92
N VAL A 18 9.75 -16.04 -2.70
CA VAL A 18 8.75 -15.75 -3.73
C VAL A 18 8.94 -16.72 -4.90
N ASN A 19 7.87 -17.43 -5.27
CA ASN A 19 7.89 -18.38 -6.38
C ASN A 19 7.50 -17.74 -7.72
N ALA A 20 7.57 -18.54 -8.81
CA ALA A 20 7.30 -18.07 -10.16
C ALA A 20 5.85 -17.57 -10.35
N GLU A 21 4.87 -18.22 -9.72
CA GLU A 21 3.46 -17.81 -9.83
C GLU A 21 3.19 -16.48 -9.15
N GLN A 22 3.78 -16.26 -7.97
CA GLN A 22 3.70 -14.99 -7.25
C GLN A 22 4.41 -13.88 -8.04
N LEU A 23 5.57 -14.17 -8.60
CA LEU A 23 6.34 -13.23 -9.41
C LEU A 23 5.60 -12.84 -10.70
N ALA A 24 4.92 -13.78 -11.35
CA ALA A 24 4.09 -13.50 -12.53
C ALA A 24 2.97 -12.49 -12.22
N VAL A 25 2.35 -12.57 -11.04
CA VAL A 25 1.35 -11.57 -10.60
C VAL A 25 1.99 -10.20 -10.42
N VAL A 26 3.19 -10.14 -9.83
CA VAL A 26 3.93 -8.89 -9.67
C VAL A 26 4.26 -8.28 -11.03
N GLU A 27 4.72 -9.08 -12.01
CA GLU A 27 4.98 -8.59 -13.36
C GLU A 27 3.74 -8.01 -14.04
N VAL A 28 2.59 -8.68 -13.94
CA VAL A 28 1.32 -8.16 -14.48
C VAL A 28 0.95 -6.82 -13.85
N PHE A 29 1.14 -6.69 -12.52
CA PHE A 29 0.88 -5.45 -11.81
C PHE A 29 1.79 -4.30 -12.28
N LEU A 30 3.09 -4.57 -12.51
CA LEU A 30 4.04 -3.57 -13.01
C LEU A 30 3.78 -3.17 -14.47
N LYS A 31 3.49 -4.14 -15.34
CA LYS A 31 3.19 -3.95 -16.77
C LYS A 31 1.89 -3.17 -17.01
N SER A 32 0.97 -3.16 -16.04
CA SER A 32 -0.27 -2.38 -16.14
C SER A 32 -0.05 -0.87 -16.23
N LYS A 33 1.17 -0.39 -15.96
CA LYS A 33 1.56 1.03 -16.03
C LYS A 33 1.94 1.52 -17.43
N THR A 34 2.40 0.63 -18.32
CA THR A 34 2.99 1.00 -19.63
C THR A 34 1.96 1.21 -20.73
N GLY A 35 0.67 1.02 -20.45
CA GLY A 35 -0.42 1.20 -21.42
C GLY A 35 -0.64 -0.01 -22.34
N ASP A 36 0.13 -1.09 -22.16
CA ASP A 36 0.00 -2.34 -22.90
C ASP A 36 -1.29 -3.11 -22.53
N VAL A 37 -1.85 -2.81 -21.36
CA VAL A 37 -3.10 -3.39 -20.85
C VAL A 37 -3.94 -2.25 -20.27
N SER A 38 -5.26 -2.27 -20.49
CA SER A 38 -6.21 -1.36 -19.83
C SER A 38 -5.99 -1.42 -18.30
N PRO A 39 -5.92 -0.28 -17.58
CA PRO A 39 -5.70 -0.29 -16.13
C PRO A 39 -6.90 -0.96 -15.47
N ARG A 40 -6.72 -2.24 -15.10
CA ARG A 40 -7.72 -3.06 -14.43
C ARG A 40 -7.15 -3.49 -13.10
N PRO A 41 -7.99 -3.62 -12.06
CA PRO A 41 -7.54 -4.22 -10.81
C PRO A 41 -6.94 -5.59 -11.07
N VAL A 42 -5.72 -5.80 -10.58
CA VAL A 42 -5.08 -7.13 -10.54
C VAL A 42 -5.61 -7.85 -9.30
N CYS A 43 -6.24 -9.00 -9.50
CA CYS A 43 -6.75 -9.81 -8.41
C CYS A 43 -5.79 -10.96 -8.11
N LEU A 44 -5.11 -10.89 -6.97
CA LEU A 44 -4.28 -11.98 -6.43
C LEU A 44 -5.16 -12.92 -5.60
N PHE A 45 -5.42 -14.10 -6.17
CA PHE A 45 -6.13 -15.18 -5.50
C PHE A 45 -5.16 -16.20 -4.89
N GLY A 46 -5.43 -16.67 -3.69
CA GLY A 46 -4.66 -17.77 -3.11
C GLY A 46 -5.25 -18.32 -1.80
N PRO A 47 -5.30 -19.66 -1.62
CA PRO A 47 -5.64 -20.32 -0.35
C PRO A 47 -4.88 -19.78 0.89
N PRO A 48 -5.27 -20.16 2.12
CA PRO A 48 -4.47 -19.87 3.31
C PRO A 48 -3.04 -20.41 3.15
N GLY A 49 -2.05 -19.63 3.56
CA GLY A 49 -0.65 -20.03 3.53
C GLY A 49 0.07 -19.89 2.18
N THR A 50 -0.59 -19.42 1.10
CA THR A 50 0.07 -19.24 -0.22
C THR A 50 0.87 -17.94 -0.36
N GLY A 51 1.19 -17.27 0.75
CA GLY A 51 2.04 -16.09 0.75
C GLY A 51 1.45 -14.84 0.09
N LYS A 52 0.10 -14.66 0.07
CA LYS A 52 -0.54 -13.46 -0.52
C LYS A 52 0.06 -12.15 -0.04
N SER A 53 0.20 -11.97 1.28
CA SER A 53 0.82 -10.77 1.87
C SER A 53 2.27 -10.61 1.44
N VAL A 54 3.03 -11.71 1.30
CA VAL A 54 4.42 -11.69 0.80
C VAL A 54 4.45 -11.20 -0.64
N THR A 55 3.51 -11.65 -1.48
CA THR A 55 3.38 -11.17 -2.87
C THR A 55 2.98 -9.69 -2.95
N VAL A 56 2.10 -9.21 -2.06
CA VAL A 56 1.77 -7.77 -1.97
C VAL A 56 3.01 -6.96 -1.61
N VAL A 57 3.79 -7.41 -0.62
CA VAL A 57 5.04 -6.75 -0.20
C VAL A 57 6.06 -6.75 -1.33
N GLU A 58 6.21 -7.87 -2.06
CA GLU A 58 7.07 -7.97 -3.23
C GLU A 58 6.65 -6.99 -4.32
N ALA A 59 5.34 -6.90 -4.63
CA ALA A 59 4.82 -5.96 -5.61
C ALA A 59 5.15 -4.51 -5.26
N VAL A 60 5.01 -4.13 -3.99
CA VAL A 60 5.36 -2.80 -3.49
C VAL A 60 6.86 -2.52 -3.67
N ARG A 61 7.73 -3.47 -3.31
CA ARG A 61 9.19 -3.33 -3.47
C ARG A 61 9.59 -3.18 -4.92
N GLN A 62 9.09 -4.05 -5.80
CA GLN A 62 9.39 -4.01 -7.23
C GLN A 62 8.89 -2.72 -7.88
N THR A 63 7.74 -2.21 -7.43
CA THR A 63 7.21 -0.93 -7.91
C THR A 63 8.14 0.23 -7.54
N LEU A 64 8.65 0.28 -6.30
CA LEU A 64 9.59 1.32 -5.88
C LEU A 64 10.97 1.18 -6.51
N ALA A 65 11.40 -0.05 -6.81
CA ALA A 65 12.65 -0.31 -7.50
C ALA A 65 12.60 0.19 -8.95
N GLY A 66 11.50 -0.06 -9.66
CA GLY A 66 11.27 0.42 -11.03
C GLY A 66 10.87 1.90 -11.12
N ASP A 67 10.22 2.43 -10.08
CA ASP A 67 9.81 3.83 -9.97
C ASP A 67 9.99 4.35 -8.54
N PRO A 68 11.16 4.91 -8.19
CA PRO A 68 11.39 5.54 -6.89
C PRO A 68 10.45 6.73 -6.61
N ALA A 69 9.80 7.26 -7.66
CA ALA A 69 8.77 8.28 -7.61
C ALA A 69 7.31 7.73 -7.53
N ALA A 70 7.10 6.42 -7.33
CA ALA A 70 5.79 5.84 -7.03
C ALA A 70 5.35 6.01 -5.57
N LYS A 71 4.19 6.62 -5.29
CA LYS A 71 3.61 6.66 -3.92
C LYS A 71 2.53 5.60 -3.83
N ILE A 72 2.64 4.70 -2.84
CA ILE A 72 1.85 3.47 -2.79
C ILE A 72 1.01 3.46 -1.51
N LEU A 73 -0.30 3.30 -1.66
CA LEU A 73 -1.23 3.10 -0.55
C LEU A 73 -1.48 1.61 -0.35
N VAL A 74 -1.02 1.06 0.77
CA VAL A 74 -1.17 -0.33 1.15
C VAL A 74 -2.20 -0.42 2.27
N CYS A 75 -3.25 -1.20 2.07
CA CYS A 75 -4.36 -1.32 2.99
C CYS A 75 -4.68 -2.77 3.34
N ALA A 76 -5.33 -2.95 4.49
CA ALA A 76 -5.97 -4.19 4.89
C ALA A 76 -7.21 -3.86 5.74
N PRO A 77 -8.21 -4.76 5.86
CA PRO A 77 -9.41 -4.48 6.66
C PRO A 77 -9.12 -4.39 8.16
N SER A 78 -8.13 -5.12 8.68
CA SER A 78 -7.82 -5.14 10.12
C SER A 78 -6.51 -4.42 10.46
N ASN A 79 -6.45 -3.88 11.69
CA ASN A 79 -5.22 -3.28 12.23
C ASN A 79 -4.06 -4.28 12.27
N PHE A 80 -4.35 -5.54 12.63
CA PHE A 80 -3.35 -6.60 12.68
C PHE A 80 -2.73 -6.87 11.30
N ALA A 81 -3.55 -6.98 10.26
CA ALA A 81 -3.07 -7.21 8.89
C ALA A 81 -2.28 -6.00 8.36
N ALA A 82 -2.75 -4.77 8.63
CA ALA A 82 -2.04 -3.56 8.25
C ALA A 82 -0.67 -3.45 8.96
N ASP A 83 -0.59 -3.81 10.23
CA ASP A 83 0.67 -3.82 10.97
C ASP A 83 1.63 -4.89 10.45
N LEU A 84 1.13 -6.07 10.09
CA LEU A 84 1.93 -7.13 9.49
C LEU A 84 2.56 -6.67 8.16
N LEU A 85 1.79 -5.96 7.33
CA LEU A 85 2.31 -5.35 6.10
C LEU A 85 3.39 -4.31 6.40
N ALA A 86 3.18 -3.43 7.39
CA ALA A 86 4.18 -2.44 7.80
C ALA A 86 5.49 -3.10 8.27
N SER A 87 5.41 -4.14 9.12
CA SER A 87 6.56 -4.93 9.57
C SER A 87 7.31 -5.55 8.39
N GLN A 88 6.61 -6.20 7.46
CA GLN A 88 7.25 -6.87 6.31
C GLN A 88 7.88 -5.88 5.33
N LEU A 89 7.26 -4.71 5.12
CA LEU A 89 7.82 -3.65 4.30
C LEU A 89 9.08 -3.05 4.95
N ALA A 90 9.07 -2.86 6.27
CA ALA A 90 10.20 -2.35 7.03
C ALA A 90 11.37 -3.34 7.12
N ALA A 91 11.09 -4.64 7.15
CA ALA A 91 12.11 -5.69 7.20
C ALA A 91 12.96 -5.71 5.92
N ASP A 92 14.20 -6.18 6.00
CA ASP A 92 15.04 -6.51 4.84
C ASP A 92 15.01 -8.04 4.63
N PRO A 93 14.13 -8.57 3.76
CA PRO A 93 14.01 -10.02 3.57
C PRO A 93 15.22 -10.64 2.87
N SER A 94 16.07 -9.84 2.21
CA SER A 94 17.28 -10.33 1.53
C SER A 94 18.45 -10.51 2.49
N GLY A 95 18.44 -9.82 3.63
CA GLY A 95 19.56 -9.74 4.57
C GLY A 95 20.81 -9.05 4.02
N GLN A 96 20.74 -8.46 2.82
CA GLN A 96 21.88 -7.87 2.10
C GLN A 96 21.95 -6.34 2.24
N GLY A 97 21.19 -5.76 3.17
CA GLY A 97 21.07 -4.31 3.33
C GLY A 97 20.13 -3.66 2.31
N ASN A 98 19.23 -4.44 1.71
CA ASN A 98 18.30 -3.97 0.68
C ASN A 98 17.11 -3.26 1.32
N ARG A 99 17.39 -2.05 1.83
CA ARG A 99 16.39 -1.15 2.39
C ARG A 99 15.52 -0.58 1.27
N LEU A 100 14.27 -0.28 1.60
CA LEU A 100 13.32 0.36 0.67
C LEU A 100 13.95 1.62 0.03
N SER A 101 14.06 1.65 -1.29
CA SER A 101 14.66 2.75 -2.07
C SER A 101 13.66 3.88 -2.41
N GLY A 102 12.42 3.81 -1.94
CA GLY A 102 11.29 4.60 -2.42
C GLY A 102 10.79 5.73 -1.50
N GLY A 103 11.50 6.07 -0.44
CA GLY A 103 11.06 7.02 0.59
C GLY A 103 10.62 6.33 1.90
N TYR A 104 10.19 7.10 2.89
CA TYR A 104 9.81 6.53 4.18
C TYR A 104 8.38 5.97 4.18
N LEU A 105 8.14 5.07 5.14
CA LEU A 105 6.86 4.42 5.39
C LEU A 105 6.09 5.19 6.48
N VAL A 106 4.79 5.40 6.26
CA VAL A 106 3.86 5.97 7.24
C VAL A 106 2.76 4.97 7.56
N ARG A 107 2.48 4.74 8.84
CA ARG A 107 1.35 3.94 9.33
C ARG A 107 0.25 4.85 9.89
N ILE A 108 -0.89 4.92 9.21
CA ILE A 108 -2.06 5.71 9.64
C ILE A 108 -3.00 4.86 10.50
N ASN A 109 -3.08 5.16 11.78
CA ASN A 109 -3.97 4.50 12.73
C ASN A 109 -5.20 5.37 13.03
N ALA A 110 -6.32 4.74 13.35
CA ALA A 110 -7.50 5.43 13.87
C ALA A 110 -7.26 5.87 15.32
N ALA A 111 -7.80 7.03 15.70
CA ALA A 111 -7.62 7.60 17.05
C ALA A 111 -8.17 6.73 18.19
N ASN A 112 -9.12 5.83 17.90
CA ASN A 112 -9.71 4.92 18.89
C ASN A 112 -8.91 3.62 19.12
N ARG A 113 -7.78 3.44 18.42
CA ARG A 113 -6.90 2.29 18.59
C ARG A 113 -5.94 2.55 19.76
N SER A 114 -5.76 1.56 20.63
CA SER A 114 -4.72 1.61 21.68
C SER A 114 -3.32 1.53 21.07
N VAL A 115 -2.42 2.41 21.52
CA VAL A 115 -1.02 2.46 21.05
C VAL A 115 -0.26 1.22 21.49
N GLU A 116 -0.57 0.69 22.67
CA GLU A 116 0.02 -0.51 23.26
C GLU A 116 -0.27 -1.77 22.44
N SER A 117 -1.31 -1.75 21.60
CA SER A 117 -1.62 -2.84 20.67
C SER A 117 -0.66 -2.93 19.47
N VAL A 118 0.19 -1.93 19.25
CA VAL A 118 1.14 -1.87 18.12
C VAL A 118 2.47 -2.49 18.54
N LYS A 119 3.02 -3.33 17.67
CA LYS A 119 4.33 -3.94 17.89
C LYS A 119 5.47 -2.91 17.80
N ALA A 120 6.54 -3.16 18.54
CA ALA A 120 7.69 -2.27 18.63
C ALA A 120 8.39 -1.99 17.28
N ASP A 121 8.33 -2.93 16.34
CA ASP A 121 8.88 -2.79 14.99
C ASP A 121 8.00 -1.92 14.07
N VAL A 122 6.72 -1.74 14.40
CA VAL A 122 5.77 -0.90 13.63
C VAL A 122 5.67 0.52 14.22
N LEU A 123 5.84 0.68 15.53
CA LEU A 123 5.77 1.97 16.23
C LEU A 123 6.59 3.11 15.58
N PRO A 124 7.81 2.89 15.03
CA PRO A 124 8.58 3.95 14.37
C PRO A 124 7.90 4.59 13.16
N PHE A 125 6.88 3.94 12.59
CA PHE A 125 6.12 4.45 11.44
C PHE A 125 4.79 5.09 11.84
N CYS A 126 4.44 5.02 13.12
CA CYS A 126 3.21 5.58 13.68
C CYS A 126 3.44 7.01 14.18
N PHE A 127 2.35 7.77 14.28
CA PHE A 127 2.37 9.12 14.84
C PHE A 127 1.48 9.16 16.08
N THR A 128 2.05 9.52 17.22
CA THR A 128 1.35 9.52 18.51
C THR A 128 1.48 10.87 19.21
N HIS A 129 0.49 11.18 20.05
CA HIS A 129 0.58 12.20 21.08
C HIS A 129 0.96 11.53 22.39
N THR A 130 2.10 11.94 22.94
CA THR A 130 2.45 11.63 24.33
C THR A 130 1.69 12.60 25.22
N HIS A 131 0.76 12.08 26.02
CA HIS A 131 0.03 12.91 26.97
C HIS A 131 0.81 13.06 28.29
N LYS A 132 0.34 13.94 29.17
CA LYS A 132 0.96 14.12 30.50
C LYS A 132 0.89 12.81 31.30
N GLU A 133 1.76 12.67 32.30
CA GLU A 133 1.78 11.52 33.21
C GLU A 133 0.35 11.19 33.70
N GLY A 134 -0.09 9.95 33.45
CA GLY A 134 -1.41 9.44 33.86
C GLY A 134 -2.48 9.36 32.76
N SER A 135 -2.17 9.75 31.51
CA SER A 135 -3.06 9.56 30.35
C SER A 135 -2.46 8.60 29.34
N GLU A 136 -3.31 7.76 28.73
CA GLU A 136 -2.91 6.82 27.68
C GLU A 136 -2.47 7.57 26.42
N ASP A 137 -1.43 7.06 25.76
CA ASP A 137 -0.98 7.59 24.48
C ASP A 137 -2.07 7.40 23.42
N SER A 138 -2.13 8.33 22.48
CA SER A 138 -3.15 8.29 21.41
C SER A 138 -2.52 8.56 20.05
N PHE A 139 -3.15 8.07 18.99
CA PHE A 139 -2.66 8.34 17.63
C PHE A 139 -2.98 9.77 17.17
N ASP A 140 -1.97 10.46 16.64
CA ASP A 140 -2.14 11.76 15.99
C ASP A 140 -2.47 11.54 14.50
N GLU A 141 -3.76 11.38 14.20
CA GLU A 141 -4.27 11.27 12.82
C GLU A 141 -3.84 12.45 11.95
N SER A 142 -3.70 13.65 12.53
CA SER A 142 -3.35 14.86 11.77
C SER A 142 -1.87 14.88 11.40
N ALA A 143 -0.98 14.42 12.27
CA ALA A 143 0.43 14.23 11.95
C ALA A 143 0.63 13.09 10.96
N ALA A 144 -0.04 11.95 11.17
CA ALA A 144 0.06 10.80 10.26
C ALA A 144 -0.35 11.18 8.83
N VAL A 145 -1.48 11.89 8.67
CA VAL A 145 -1.91 12.35 7.34
C VAL A 145 -0.93 13.37 6.75
N ARG A 146 -0.41 14.32 7.54
CA ARG A 146 0.59 15.28 7.03
C ARG A 146 1.84 14.58 6.51
N ALA A 147 2.37 13.61 7.26
CA ALA A 147 3.51 12.83 6.84
C ALA A 147 3.21 11.97 5.60
N ALA A 148 2.01 11.36 5.52
CA ALA A 148 1.61 10.57 4.37
C ALA A 148 1.56 11.38 3.05
N LEU A 149 1.20 12.66 3.14
CA LEU A 149 1.07 13.57 1.99
C LEU A 149 2.39 14.20 1.54
N ASP A 150 3.40 14.19 2.41
CA ASP A 150 4.74 14.72 2.13
C ASP A 150 5.41 14.01 0.94
N ALA A 151 6.18 14.76 0.16
CA ALA A 151 6.87 14.25 -1.04
C ALA A 151 7.85 13.09 -0.76
N SER A 152 8.43 13.04 0.44
CA SER A 152 9.42 12.03 0.84
C SER A 152 8.81 10.77 1.45
N CYS A 153 7.49 10.73 1.67
CA CYS A 153 6.75 9.52 1.98
C CYS A 153 6.48 8.71 0.69
N GLY A 154 7.03 7.51 0.60
CA GLY A 154 6.82 6.59 -0.52
C GLY A 154 5.69 5.59 -0.30
N ILE A 155 5.48 5.20 0.97
CA ILE A 155 4.58 4.10 1.32
C ILE A 155 3.66 4.56 2.44
N ILE A 156 2.35 4.39 2.23
CA ILE A 156 1.33 4.65 3.24
C ILE A 156 0.67 3.32 3.58
N VAL A 157 0.69 2.93 4.84
CA VAL A 157 0.02 1.73 5.36
C VAL A 157 -1.15 2.16 6.25
N ALA A 158 -2.34 1.67 5.95
CA ALA A 158 -3.56 2.01 6.70
C ALA A 158 -4.50 0.81 6.80
N THR A 159 -5.48 0.88 7.70
CA THR A 159 -6.67 0.05 7.49
C THR A 159 -7.50 0.65 6.35
N CYS A 160 -8.33 -0.17 5.70
CA CYS A 160 -9.25 0.31 4.67
C CYS A 160 -10.12 1.48 5.18
N GLY A 161 -10.65 1.38 6.39
CA GLY A 161 -11.37 2.49 7.04
C GLY A 161 -10.51 3.72 7.32
N ALA A 162 -9.30 3.54 7.86
CA ALA A 162 -8.41 4.67 8.17
C ALA A 162 -7.90 5.38 6.92
N ALA A 163 -7.85 4.72 5.76
CA ALA A 163 -7.51 5.36 4.49
C ALA A 163 -8.43 6.53 4.14
N THR A 164 -9.69 6.53 4.62
CA THR A 164 -10.62 7.66 4.45
C THR A 164 -10.13 8.97 5.07
N LEU A 165 -9.22 8.91 6.05
CA LEU A 165 -8.60 10.10 6.65
C LEU A 165 -7.82 10.90 5.60
N LEU A 166 -7.21 10.23 4.62
CA LEU A 166 -6.57 10.88 3.48
C LEU A 166 -7.62 11.66 2.67
N ALA A 167 -8.71 11.03 2.24
CA ALA A 167 -9.77 11.71 1.48
C ALA A 167 -10.36 12.92 2.23
N ARG A 168 -10.66 12.76 3.53
CA ARG A 168 -11.32 13.79 4.35
C ARG A 168 -10.46 15.01 4.61
N ARG A 169 -9.17 14.83 4.86
CA ARG A 169 -8.23 15.91 5.19
C ARG A 169 -7.60 16.55 3.95
N MET A 170 -7.86 15.97 2.77
CA MET A 170 -7.45 16.47 1.45
C MET A 170 -8.47 17.40 0.79
N ALA A 171 -9.66 17.60 1.36
CA ALA A 171 -10.63 18.59 0.88
C ALA A 171 -10.06 20.02 1.01
N GLY A 172 -9.29 20.45 0.00
CA GLY A 172 -8.59 21.74 -0.08
C GLY A 172 -7.07 21.69 0.07
N LYS A 173 -6.46 20.54 0.36
CA LYS A 173 -4.99 20.35 0.42
C LYS A 173 -4.57 19.33 -0.64
N LYS A 174 -3.48 19.60 -1.37
CA LYS A 174 -2.97 18.70 -2.42
C LYS A 174 -1.80 17.90 -1.86
N ALA A 175 -1.70 16.62 -2.20
CA ALA A 175 -0.52 15.82 -1.91
C ALA A 175 0.59 16.36 -2.80
N ASP A 176 1.82 16.41 -2.29
CA ASP A 176 2.96 16.84 -3.10
C ASP A 176 3.26 15.82 -4.21
N ARG A 177 2.81 14.57 -4.00
CA ARG A 177 2.94 13.46 -4.93
C ARG A 177 1.68 12.61 -4.95
N ARG A 178 1.18 12.31 -6.14
CA ARG A 178 -0.01 11.47 -6.39
C ARG A 178 0.22 10.05 -5.88
N ILE A 179 -0.82 9.45 -5.30
CA ILE A 179 -0.85 8.00 -5.05
C ILE A 179 -0.99 7.28 -6.39
N SER A 180 0.07 6.61 -6.83
CA SER A 180 0.13 5.93 -8.13
C SER A 180 -0.34 4.48 -8.07
N HIS A 181 -0.31 3.85 -6.89
CA HIS A 181 -0.69 2.46 -6.70
C HIS A 181 -1.49 2.29 -5.40
N VAL A 182 -2.45 1.37 -5.43
CA VAL A 182 -3.26 0.94 -4.29
C VAL A 182 -3.17 -0.57 -4.18
N CYS A 183 -2.73 -1.08 -3.04
CA CYS A 183 -2.69 -2.52 -2.74
C CYS A 183 -3.61 -2.80 -1.55
N ILE A 184 -4.52 -3.76 -1.66
CA ILE A 184 -5.41 -4.17 -0.57
C ILE A 184 -5.17 -5.65 -0.28
N ASP A 185 -4.61 -5.94 0.89
CA ASP A 185 -4.48 -7.30 1.40
C ASP A 185 -5.73 -7.72 2.18
N GLU A 186 -5.98 -9.03 2.24
CA GLU A 186 -7.18 -9.62 2.83
C GLU A 186 -8.50 -8.98 2.31
N ALA A 187 -8.52 -8.58 1.03
CA ALA A 187 -9.65 -7.90 0.40
C ALA A 187 -10.96 -8.71 0.44
N GLY A 188 -10.86 -10.05 0.50
CA GLY A 188 -12.01 -10.95 0.67
C GLY A 188 -12.70 -10.84 2.04
N GLN A 189 -12.00 -10.30 3.05
CA GLN A 189 -12.53 -10.10 4.41
C GLN A 189 -13.13 -8.71 4.63
N ALA A 190 -13.00 -7.80 3.65
CA ALA A 190 -13.51 -6.43 3.72
C ALA A 190 -14.96 -6.34 3.20
N LEU A 191 -15.75 -5.43 3.75
CA LEU A 191 -17.01 -5.04 3.10
C LEU A 191 -16.70 -4.31 1.79
N PHE A 192 -17.58 -4.42 0.78
CA PHE A 192 -17.41 -3.67 -0.48
C PHE A 192 -17.13 -2.17 -0.30
N PRO A 193 -17.93 -1.39 0.48
CA PRO A 193 -17.63 0.03 0.69
C PRO A 193 -16.31 0.27 1.43
N GLU A 194 -15.91 -0.66 2.30
CA GLU A 194 -14.63 -0.60 3.00
C GLU A 194 -13.47 -0.84 2.03
N ALA A 195 -13.54 -1.88 1.19
CA ALA A 195 -12.54 -2.16 0.16
C ALA A 195 -12.43 -1.03 -0.88
N LEU A 196 -13.47 -0.22 -1.09
CA LEU A 196 -13.46 0.93 -1.98
C LEU A 196 -12.81 2.18 -1.35
N ALA A 197 -12.73 2.27 -0.02
CA ALA A 197 -12.21 3.46 0.66
C ALA A 197 -10.76 3.82 0.28
N PRO A 198 -9.81 2.87 0.15
CA PRO A 198 -8.45 3.16 -0.33
C PRO A 198 -8.42 3.75 -1.73
N TRP A 199 -9.29 3.27 -2.63
CA TRP A 199 -9.39 3.80 -4.00
C TRP A 199 -9.86 5.26 -4.01
N VAL A 200 -10.94 5.54 -3.28
CA VAL A 200 -11.47 6.91 -3.15
C VAL A 200 -10.43 7.83 -2.54
N ALA A 201 -9.69 7.36 -1.53
CA ALA A 201 -8.58 8.10 -0.93
C ALA A 201 -7.47 8.43 -1.95
N ALA A 202 -7.07 7.46 -2.77
CA ALA A 202 -6.06 7.68 -3.81
C ALA A 202 -6.52 8.68 -4.88
N MET A 203 -7.77 8.58 -5.33
CA MET A 203 -8.36 9.51 -6.29
C MET A 203 -8.49 10.92 -5.71
N ALA A 204 -8.98 11.06 -4.47
CA ALA A 204 -9.10 12.34 -3.79
C ALA A 204 -7.74 12.97 -3.46
N ALA A 205 -6.70 12.16 -3.27
CA ALA A 205 -5.34 12.61 -3.00
C ALA A 205 -4.58 13.05 -4.26
N SER A 206 -5.16 12.86 -5.45
CA SER A 206 -4.51 13.20 -6.71
C SER A 206 -4.58 14.71 -6.99
N PRO A 207 -3.48 15.37 -7.39
CA PRO A 207 -3.53 16.75 -7.86
C PRO A 207 -4.49 16.85 -9.05
N SER A 208 -5.48 17.75 -9.02
CA SER A 208 -6.32 17.97 -10.20
C SER A 208 -5.51 18.65 -11.30
N GLN A 209 -5.16 17.93 -12.38
CA GLN A 209 -4.73 18.52 -13.66
C GLN A 209 -5.89 18.89 -14.59
N ALA A 210 -7.11 19.00 -14.07
CA ALA A 210 -8.28 19.43 -14.86
C ALA A 210 -8.09 20.80 -15.54
N MET A 211 -7.17 21.64 -15.05
CA MET A 211 -6.87 22.95 -15.65
C MET A 211 -6.02 22.86 -16.93
N LEU A 212 -5.40 21.72 -17.22
CA LEU A 212 -4.55 21.51 -18.42
C LEU A 212 -5.18 20.58 -19.46
N GLY A 213 -6.41 20.09 -19.24
CA GLY A 213 -7.10 19.19 -20.17
C GLY A 213 -6.43 17.80 -20.30
N LEU A 214 -5.50 17.47 -19.40
CA LEU A 214 -4.86 16.15 -19.31
C LEU A 214 -5.53 15.36 -18.19
N SER A 215 -5.99 14.14 -18.49
CA SER A 215 -6.40 13.19 -17.46
C SER A 215 -5.16 12.61 -16.81
N ASP A 216 -4.98 12.83 -15.50
CA ASP A 216 -3.98 12.09 -14.74
C ASP A 216 -4.29 10.58 -14.84
N PRO A 217 -3.28 9.72 -15.05
CA PRO A 217 -3.51 8.29 -15.11
C PRO A 217 -4.05 7.79 -13.76
N GLU A 218 -5.12 7.00 -13.79
CA GLU A 218 -5.70 6.41 -12.59
C GLU A 218 -4.66 5.57 -11.82
N PRO A 219 -4.76 5.47 -10.48
CA PRO A 219 -3.91 4.56 -9.72
C PRO A 219 -4.06 3.12 -10.20
N LEU A 220 -2.99 2.33 -10.17
CA LEU A 220 -3.10 0.89 -10.38
C LEU A 220 -3.56 0.20 -9.10
N MET A 221 -4.41 -0.81 -9.20
CA MET A 221 -4.98 -1.51 -8.05
C MET A 221 -4.57 -2.99 -8.02
N LEU A 222 -4.08 -3.46 -6.87
CA LEU A 222 -3.86 -4.87 -6.55
C LEU A 222 -4.78 -5.26 -5.39
N LEU A 223 -5.63 -6.27 -5.61
CA LEU A 223 -6.54 -6.84 -4.61
C LEU A 223 -6.08 -8.26 -4.28
N ALA A 224 -5.58 -8.49 -3.07
CA ALA A 224 -5.18 -9.81 -2.59
C ALA A 224 -6.22 -10.36 -1.63
N GLY A 225 -6.69 -11.58 -1.87
CA GLY A 225 -7.70 -12.19 -1.01
C GLY A 225 -8.06 -13.63 -1.39
N ASP A 226 -8.88 -14.25 -0.56
CA ASP A 226 -9.42 -15.59 -0.82
C ASP A 226 -10.95 -15.58 -0.66
N PRO A 227 -11.75 -15.54 -1.75
CA PRO A 227 -13.21 -15.65 -1.71
C PRO A 227 -13.72 -16.96 -1.09
N ARG A 228 -12.86 -17.97 -0.84
CA ARG A 228 -13.25 -19.22 -0.17
C ARG A 228 -12.97 -19.21 1.34
N GLN A 229 -12.41 -18.14 1.88
CA GLN A 229 -12.24 -17.94 3.32
C GLN A 229 -13.42 -17.15 3.93
N LEU A 230 -13.32 -16.86 5.23
CA LEU A 230 -14.31 -16.05 5.92
C LEU A 230 -14.45 -14.68 5.24
N GLY A 231 -15.69 -14.31 4.96
CA GLY A 231 -16.04 -12.97 4.49
C GLY A 231 -16.11 -11.96 5.63
N PRO A 232 -16.50 -10.71 5.34
CA PRO A 232 -16.72 -9.70 6.36
C PRO A 232 -17.84 -10.11 7.34
N ASN A 233 -17.66 -9.76 8.62
CA ASN A 233 -18.71 -9.91 9.62
C ASN A 233 -19.77 -8.81 9.44
N VAL A 234 -21.02 -9.18 9.19
CA VAL A 234 -22.18 -8.28 9.10
C VAL A 234 -23.09 -8.56 10.29
N HIS A 235 -23.26 -7.56 11.17
CA HIS A 235 -24.13 -7.62 12.35
C HIS A 235 -25.48 -6.94 12.08
#